data_AF-A0A3D2G2H2-F1
#
_entry.id   AF-A0A3D2G2H2-F1
#
_cell.length_a   1.000
_cell.length_b   1.000
_cell.length_c   1.000
_cell.angle_alpha   90.00
_cell.angle_beta   90.00
_cell.angle_gamma   90.00
#
_symmetry.space_group_name_H-M   'P 1'
#
loop_
_entity.id
_entity.type
_entity.pdbx_description
1 polymer ?
#
loop_
_entity_poly.entity_id
_entity_poly.type
_entity_poly.pdbx_seq_one_letter_code
_entity_poly.pdbx_strand_id
1 'polypeptide(L)'
;QDPGNVGTVLRTAAALGTELVVLLGDCADPYNPKTVRAAMGALFRQRLWETDLATLCAKLREWELPLCGAALRAESVDVKCVSLRRAAIAVGNEGRGLTDALLEKCDTKIILPMTPGSESLNA
;
A
#
# COMPACT_ATOMS: atom_id res chain seq x y z
N GLN A 1 -1.14 11.34 1.51
CA GLN A 1 -1.05 12.82 1.50
C GLN A 1 -2.01 13.44 0.49
N ASP A 2 -2.10 12.98 -0.76
CA ASP A 2 -3.21 13.42 -1.65
C ASP A 2 -4.49 12.60 -1.35
N PRO A 3 -5.63 13.25 -1.01
CA PRO A 3 -6.91 12.57 -0.79
C PRO A 3 -7.43 11.77 -2.01
N GLY A 4 -7.21 12.28 -3.22
CA GLY A 4 -7.59 11.61 -4.47
C GLY A 4 -6.84 10.30 -4.69
N ASN A 5 -5.56 10.28 -4.35
CA ASN A 5 -4.72 9.08 -4.38
C ASN A 5 -5.24 8.02 -3.39
N VAL A 6 -5.52 8.41 -2.13
CA VAL A 6 -6.13 7.48 -1.15
C VAL A 6 -7.44 6.89 -1.69
N GLY A 7 -8.28 7.70 -2.32
CA GLY A 7 -9.51 7.21 -2.94
C GLY A 7 -9.26 6.23 -4.09
N THR A 8 -8.26 6.51 -4.93
CA THR A 8 -7.86 5.63 -6.03
C THR A 8 -7.32 4.30 -5.51
N VAL A 9 -6.48 4.31 -4.48
CA VAL A 9 -6.01 3.10 -3.79
C VAL A 9 -7.18 2.29 -3.25
N LEU A 10 -8.12 2.91 -2.52
CA LEU A 10 -9.32 2.22 -2.00
C LEU A 10 -10.16 1.59 -3.12
N ARG A 11 -10.33 2.30 -4.23
CA ARG A 11 -11.06 1.80 -5.40
C ARG A 11 -10.35 0.60 -6.03
N THR A 12 -9.05 0.68 -6.21
CA THR A 12 -8.23 -0.40 -6.77
C THR A 12 -8.22 -1.62 -5.84
N ALA A 13 -8.05 -1.39 -4.53
CA ALA A 13 -8.09 -2.42 -3.50
C ALA A 13 -9.41 -3.19 -3.50
N ALA A 14 -10.54 -2.47 -3.60
CA ALA A 14 -11.86 -3.09 -3.70
C ALA A 14 -12.04 -3.88 -5.01
N ALA A 15 -11.53 -3.36 -6.14
CA ALA A 15 -11.61 -4.03 -7.43
C ALA A 15 -10.75 -5.31 -7.49
N LEU A 16 -9.62 -5.32 -6.79
CA LEU A 16 -8.74 -6.48 -6.66
C LEU A 16 -9.23 -7.50 -5.61
N GLY A 17 -10.31 -7.19 -4.87
CA GLY A 17 -10.84 -8.07 -3.84
C GLY A 17 -9.93 -8.20 -2.61
N THR A 18 -9.12 -7.18 -2.33
CA THR A 18 -8.26 -7.17 -1.14
C THR A 18 -9.09 -7.14 0.15
N GLU A 19 -8.62 -7.83 1.18
CA GLU A 19 -9.41 -8.03 2.40
C GLU A 19 -9.50 -6.76 3.26
N LEU A 20 -8.43 -5.97 3.29
CA LEU A 20 -8.24 -4.83 4.18
C LEU A 20 -7.29 -3.83 3.54
N VAL A 21 -7.65 -2.55 3.58
CA VAL A 21 -6.72 -1.43 3.37
C VAL A 21 -6.32 -0.86 4.70
N VAL A 22 -5.02 -0.64 4.89
CA VAL A 22 -4.47 -0.02 6.10
C VAL A 22 -3.87 1.32 5.72
N LEU A 23 -4.29 2.38 6.40
CA LEU A 23 -3.66 3.69 6.30
C LEU A 23 -2.71 3.87 7.48
N LEU A 24 -1.43 4.07 7.17
CA LEU A 24 -0.38 4.25 8.17
C LEU A 24 -0.09 5.73 8.37
N GLY A 25 -0.27 6.22 9.60
CA GLY A 25 0.11 7.56 10.03
C GLY A 25 -0.46 8.68 9.15
N ASP A 26 0.41 9.52 8.56
CA ASP A 26 0.10 10.76 7.81
C ASP A 26 -0.56 10.54 6.42
N CYS A 27 -1.50 9.60 6.35
CA CYS A 27 -2.38 9.44 5.19
C CYS A 27 -3.38 10.59 5.10
N ALA A 28 -3.92 10.80 3.90
CA ALA A 28 -5.01 11.76 3.76
C ALA A 28 -6.29 11.17 4.37
N ASP A 29 -7.14 12.03 4.92
CA ASP A 29 -8.42 11.63 5.52
C ASP A 29 -9.28 10.83 4.51
N PRO A 30 -9.66 9.58 4.82
CA PRO A 30 -10.47 8.75 3.94
C PRO A 30 -11.90 9.29 3.72
N TYR A 31 -12.39 10.13 4.63
CA TYR A 31 -13.72 10.73 4.58
C TYR A 31 -13.74 12.12 3.94
N ASN A 32 -12.58 12.64 3.54
CA ASN A 32 -12.50 13.88 2.79
C ASN A 32 -13.34 13.80 1.49
N PRO A 33 -14.09 14.86 1.11
CA PRO A 33 -14.91 14.82 -0.10
C PRO A 33 -14.15 14.46 -1.39
N LYS A 34 -12.87 14.81 -1.51
CA LYS A 34 -12.02 14.42 -2.65
C LYS A 34 -11.72 12.92 -2.62
N THR A 35 -11.42 12.35 -1.43
CA THR A 35 -11.23 10.90 -1.26
C THR A 35 -12.48 10.12 -1.59
N VAL A 36 -13.62 10.52 -1.00
CA VAL A 36 -14.93 9.86 -1.21
C VAL A 36 -15.30 9.83 -2.70
N ARG A 37 -15.10 10.95 -3.41
CA ARG A 37 -15.35 11.02 -4.86
C ARG A 37 -14.41 10.10 -5.64
N ALA A 38 -13.11 10.12 -5.36
CA ALA A 38 -12.13 9.27 -6.06
C ALA A 38 -12.35 7.77 -5.80
N ALA A 39 -12.81 7.41 -4.59
CA ALA A 39 -13.12 6.03 -4.22
C ALA A 39 -14.32 5.44 -4.98
N MET A 40 -15.18 6.25 -5.60
CA MET A 40 -16.32 5.78 -6.40
C MET A 40 -17.21 4.79 -5.64
N GLY A 41 -17.47 5.07 -4.36
CA GLY A 41 -18.27 4.22 -3.48
C GLY A 41 -17.56 2.97 -2.94
N ALA A 42 -16.28 2.76 -3.25
CA ALA A 42 -15.48 1.67 -2.68
C ALA A 42 -15.30 1.82 -1.16
N LEU A 43 -15.27 3.06 -0.65
CA LEU A 43 -15.14 3.37 0.78
C LEU A 43 -16.21 2.66 1.65
N PHE A 44 -17.40 2.38 1.10
CA PHE A 44 -18.48 1.72 1.83
C PHE A 44 -18.43 0.20 1.81
N ARG A 45 -17.54 -0.39 1.00
CA ARG A 45 -17.45 -1.84 0.78
C ARG A 45 -16.09 -2.39 1.18
N GLN A 46 -15.06 -1.56 1.09
CA GLN A 46 -13.70 -1.90 1.47
C GLN A 46 -13.52 -1.74 2.98
N ARG A 47 -12.96 -2.76 3.63
CA ARG A 47 -12.53 -2.63 5.02
C ARG A 47 -11.33 -1.69 5.08
N LEU A 48 -11.42 -0.73 5.97
CA LEU A 48 -10.40 0.28 6.19
C LEU A 48 -9.99 0.27 7.66
N TRP A 49 -8.69 0.33 7.92
CA TRP A 49 -8.14 0.46 9.25
C TRP A 49 -7.04 1.52 9.26
N GLU A 50 -7.15 2.50 10.17
CA GLU A 50 -6.14 3.52 10.39
C GLU A 50 -5.33 3.15 11.63
N THR A 51 -4.01 3.07 11.50
CA THR A 51 -3.12 2.65 12.61
C THR A 51 -1.68 3.14 12.43
N ASP A 52 -0.85 2.90 13.43
CA ASP A 52 0.59 3.17 13.40
C ASP A 52 1.40 1.94 12.96
N LEU A 53 2.66 2.16 12.60
CA LEU A 53 3.55 1.11 12.09
C LEU A 53 3.80 0.00 13.12
N ALA A 54 3.92 0.32 14.41
CA ALA A 54 4.21 -0.67 15.44
C ALA A 54 3.01 -1.61 15.64
N THR A 55 1.81 -1.05 15.69
CA THR A 55 0.56 -1.79 15.81
C THR A 55 0.31 -2.67 14.59
N LEU A 56 0.54 -2.16 13.37
CA LEU A 56 0.47 -2.97 12.15
C LEU A 56 1.46 -4.15 12.20
N CYS A 57 2.73 -3.89 12.55
CA CYS A 57 3.75 -4.93 12.62
C CYS A 57 3.39 -6.04 13.62
N ALA A 58 2.83 -5.68 14.78
CA ALA A 58 2.36 -6.64 15.76
C ALA A 58 1.23 -7.52 15.20
N LYS A 59 0.26 -6.92 14.50
CA LYS A 59 -0.86 -7.64 13.89
C LYS A 59 -0.44 -8.54 12.73
N LEU A 60 0.48 -8.09 11.88
CA LEU A 60 0.99 -8.93 10.78
C LEU A 60 1.70 -10.18 11.30
N ARG A 61 2.44 -10.08 12.41
CA ARG A 61 3.04 -11.25 13.07
C ARG A 61 1.99 -12.20 13.63
N GLU A 62 0.96 -11.66 14.28
CA GLU A 62 -0.17 -12.44 14.82
C GLU A 62 -0.91 -13.20 13.71
N TRP A 63 -1.06 -12.59 12.53
CA TRP A 63 -1.74 -13.17 11.37
C TRP A 63 -0.83 -14.04 10.48
N GLU A 64 0.46 -14.11 10.82
CA GLU A 64 1.49 -14.79 10.02
C GLU A 64 1.48 -14.32 8.56
N LEU A 65 1.38 -12.99 8.37
CA LEU A 65 1.37 -12.34 7.06
C LEU A 65 2.69 -11.60 6.82
N PRO A 66 3.46 -11.96 5.77
CA PRO A 66 4.63 -11.20 5.39
C PRO A 66 4.25 -9.81 4.87
N LEU A 67 5.10 -8.83 5.16
CA LEU A 67 5.02 -7.47 4.67
C LEU A 67 5.97 -7.28 3.49
N CYS A 68 5.40 -7.05 2.31
CA CYS A 68 6.14 -6.73 1.09
C CYS A 68 6.12 -5.22 0.85
N GLY A 69 7.28 -4.58 0.76
CA GLY A 69 7.39 -3.14 0.48
C GLY A 69 7.73 -2.86 -0.98
N ALA A 70 6.87 -2.12 -1.69
CA ALA A 70 7.16 -1.66 -3.04
C ALA A 70 8.22 -0.55 -3.02
N ALA A 71 9.43 -0.84 -3.51
CA ALA A 71 10.56 0.08 -3.46
C ALA A 71 11.54 -0.11 -4.62
N LEU A 72 12.06 1.00 -5.16
CA LEU A 72 13.15 1.01 -6.13
C LEU A 72 14.49 0.95 -5.38
N ARG A 73 14.94 -0.26 -5.02
CA ARG A 73 16.23 -0.52 -4.35
C ARG A 73 16.99 -1.61 -5.12
N ALA A 74 18.31 -1.64 -4.98
CA ALA A 74 19.14 -2.63 -5.66
C ALA A 74 18.81 -4.07 -5.24
N GLU A 75 18.36 -4.25 -3.99
CA GLU A 75 18.01 -5.55 -3.41
C GLU A 75 16.53 -5.92 -3.62
N SER A 76 15.75 -5.07 -4.31
CA SER A 76 14.35 -5.37 -4.58
C SER A 76 14.21 -6.50 -5.59
N VAL A 77 13.31 -7.44 -5.29
CA VAL A 77 13.02 -8.57 -6.18
C VAL A 77 11.81 -8.25 -7.07
N ASP A 78 11.79 -8.79 -8.29
CA ASP A 78 10.63 -8.66 -9.17
C ASP A 78 9.38 -9.21 -8.46
N VAL A 79 8.31 -8.41 -8.44
CA VAL A 79 7.01 -8.79 -7.88
C VAL A 79 6.49 -10.13 -8.41
N LYS A 80 6.85 -10.50 -9.63
CA LYS A 80 6.48 -11.79 -10.25
C LYS A 80 7.15 -12.99 -9.59
N CYS A 81 8.24 -12.79 -8.86
CA CYS A 81 8.98 -13.83 -8.15
C CYS A 81 8.49 -14.02 -6.71
N VAL A 82 7.51 -13.25 -6.25
CA VAL A 82 7.01 -13.27 -4.87
C VAL A 82 5.55 -13.70 -4.83
N SER A 83 5.22 -14.59 -3.88
CA SER A 83 3.82 -14.99 -3.65
C SER A 83 3.10 -13.90 -2.86
N LEU A 84 2.10 -13.27 -3.48
CA LEU A 84 1.26 -12.23 -2.87
C LEU A 84 -0.09 -12.76 -2.37
N ARG A 85 -0.31 -14.08 -2.37
CA ARG A 85 -1.61 -14.68 -2.04
C ARG A 85 -2.04 -14.44 -0.59
N ARG A 86 -1.08 -14.39 0.33
CA ARG A 86 -1.28 -14.09 1.75
C ARG A 86 -0.14 -13.17 2.19
N ALA A 87 -0.22 -11.92 1.79
CA ALA A 87 0.79 -10.91 2.11
C ALA A 87 0.14 -9.54 2.30
N ALA A 88 0.74 -8.71 3.14
CA ALA A 88 0.48 -7.29 3.15
C ALA A 88 1.42 -6.61 2.15
N ILE A 89 0.91 -5.65 1.37
CA ILE A 89 1.71 -4.88 0.41
C ILE A 89 1.70 -3.43 0.84
N ALA A 90 2.88 -2.90 1.17
CA ALA A 90 3.07 -1.49 1.45
C ALA A 90 3.40 -0.74 0.17
N VAL A 91 2.60 0.29 -0.13
CA VAL A 91 2.82 1.21 -1.25
C VAL A 91 3.08 2.60 -0.69
N GLY A 92 4.17 3.21 -1.16
CA GLY A 92 4.61 4.52 -0.70
C GLY A 92 3.96 5.66 -1.46
N ASN A 93 4.25 6.88 -1.03
CA ASN A 93 3.89 8.08 -1.76
C ASN A 93 4.69 8.17 -3.07
N GLU A 94 4.10 8.63 -4.17
CA GLU A 94 4.77 8.75 -5.48
C GLU A 94 6.10 9.51 -5.44
N GLY A 95 6.20 10.57 -4.64
CA GLY A 95 7.41 11.41 -4.58
C GLY A 95 8.46 10.94 -3.57
N ARG A 96 8.06 10.30 -2.48
CA ARG A 96 8.96 9.92 -1.37
C ARG A 96 9.15 8.41 -1.20
N GLY A 97 8.33 7.60 -1.86
CA GLY A 97 8.25 6.18 -1.64
C GLY A 97 7.82 5.81 -0.21
N LEU A 98 8.28 4.64 0.22
CA LEU A 98 8.13 4.16 1.59
C LEU A 98 9.22 4.78 2.47
N THR A 99 8.89 5.07 3.73
CA THR A 99 9.88 5.53 4.71
C THR A 99 10.89 4.41 5.02
N ASP A 100 12.13 4.77 5.37
CA ASP A 100 13.14 3.78 5.74
C ASP A 100 12.70 2.92 6.93
N ALA A 101 12.02 3.53 7.91
CA ALA A 101 11.44 2.81 9.04
C ALA A 101 10.44 1.71 8.64
N LEU A 102 9.64 1.93 7.59
CA LEU A 102 8.72 0.92 7.06
C LEU A 102 9.46 -0.12 6.21
N LEU A 103 10.45 0.30 5.42
CA LEU A 103 11.28 -0.60 4.63
C LEU A 103 12.09 -1.58 5.49
N GLU A 104 12.57 -1.15 6.66
CA GLU A 104 13.26 -2.00 7.63
C GLU A 104 12.35 -3.07 8.26
N LYS A 105 11.03 -2.86 8.24
CA LYS A 105 10.05 -3.85 8.73
C LYS A 105 9.53 -4.77 7.64
N CYS A 106 9.83 -4.51 6.38
CA CYS A 106 9.41 -5.35 5.27
C CYS A 106 10.23 -6.64 5.23
N ASP A 107 9.56 -7.77 5.17
CA ASP A 107 10.17 -9.08 4.96
C ASP A 107 10.77 -9.20 3.56
N THR A 108 10.19 -8.50 2.58
CA THR A 108 10.68 -8.49 1.20
C THR A 108 10.46 -7.11 0.58
N LYS A 109 11.48 -6.61 -0.11
CA LYS A 109 11.36 -5.41 -0.94
C LYS A 109 11.07 -5.86 -2.36
N ILE A 110 9.98 -5.37 -2.93
CA ILE A 110 9.53 -5.75 -4.27
C ILE A 110 9.60 -4.57 -5.23
N ILE A 111 9.86 -4.87 -6.50
CA ILE A 111 9.82 -3.90 -7.59
C ILE A 111 8.84 -4.40 -8.66
N LEU A 112 8.06 -3.47 -9.22
CA LEU A 112 7.29 -3.72 -10.43
C LEU A 112 8.17 -3.33 -11.63
N PRO A 113 8.59 -4.27 -12.49
CA PRO A 113 9.39 -3.93 -13.66
C PRO A 113 8.59 -3.03 -14.61
N MET A 114 9.16 -1.87 -14.93
CA MET A 114 8.58 -0.90 -15.85
C MET A 114 9.40 -0.86 -17.14
N THR A 115 8.76 -0.54 -18.25
CA THR A 115 9.46 -0.28 -19.52
C THR A 115 10.36 0.95 -19.39
N PRO A 116 11.51 0.99 -20.09
CA PRO A 116 12.37 2.18 -20.13
C PRO A 116 11.58 3.44 -20.50
N GLY A 117 11.77 4.52 -19.75
CA GLY A 117 11.02 5.77 -19.90
C GLY A 117 9.81 5.93 -18.97
N SER A 118 9.44 4.89 -18.22
CA SER A 118 8.42 4.96 -17.17
C SER A 118 9.04 4.74 -15.80
N GLU A 119 9.04 5.76 -14.95
CA GLU A 119 9.71 5.73 -13.64
C GLU A 119 8.77 5.38 -12.48
N SER A 120 7.46 5.62 -12.62
CA SER A 120 6.48 5.38 -11.56
C SER A 120 5.08 5.07 -12.12
N LEU A 121 4.21 4.58 -11.24
CA LEU A 121 2.76 4.55 -11.43
C LEU A 121 2.12 5.45 -10.38
N ASN A 122 0.99 6.05 -10.76
CA ASN A 122 0.18 6.80 -9.81
C ASN A 122 -0.42 5.82 -8.77
N ALA A 123 -0.39 6.23 -7.50
CA ALA A 123 -0.95 5.47 -6.39
C ALA A 123 -2.34 5.97 -6.04
#